data_AF-A0A2E6IPV5-F1
#
_entry.id   AF-A0A2E6IPV5-F1
#
_cell.length_a   1.000
_cell.length_b   1.000
_cell.length_c   1.000
_cell.angle_alpha   90.00
_cell.angle_beta   90.00
_cell.angle_gamma   90.00
#
_symmetry.space_group_name_H-M   'P 1'
#
loop_
_entity.id
_entity.type
_entity.pdbx_description
1 polymer ?
#
loop_
_entity_poly.entity_id
_entity_poly.type
_entity_poly.pdbx_seq_one_letter_code
_entity_poly.pdbx_strand_id
1 'polypeptide(L)' 'MRRVHVTLLVALGVAGLLVLDHAQSQPLNPYAAPPMIAFGSGLAATGGHCAAPPPPAR' A
#
# COMPACT_ATOMS: atom_id res chain seq x y z
N MET A 1 -18.50 6.28 -31.59
CA MET A 1 -17.06 6.01 -31.34
C MET A 1 -16.32 7.31 -30.99
N ARG A 2 -16.52 7.89 -29.78
CA ARG A 2 -15.90 9.19 -29.40
C ARG A 2 -15.04 9.14 -28.13
N ARG A 3 -15.22 8.10 -27.31
CA ARG A 3 -14.50 7.96 -26.02
C ARG A 3 -13.22 7.13 -26.11
N VAL A 4 -12.98 6.45 -27.25
CA VAL A 4 -11.82 5.56 -27.42
C VAL A 4 -10.49 6.28 -27.19
N HIS A 5 -10.36 7.54 -27.64
CA HIS A 5 -9.15 8.34 -27.41
C HIS A 5 -8.96 8.67 -25.93
N VAL A 6 -10.04 9.00 -25.21
CA VAL A 6 -9.99 9.27 -23.77
C VAL A 6 -9.61 7.99 -23.01
N THR A 7 -10.24 6.86 -23.35
CA THR A 7 -9.92 5.56 -22.75
C THR A 7 -8.46 5.17 -23.01
N LEU A 8 -7.97 5.39 -24.22
CA LEU A 8 -6.58 5.08 -24.59
C LEU A 8 -5.59 5.99 -23.86
N LEU A 9 -5.88 7.29 -23.74
CA LEU A 9 -5.04 8.22 -22.98
C LEU A 9 -4.97 7.84 -21.50
N VAL A 10 -6.11 7.48 -20.89
CA VAL A 10 -6.15 7.02 -19.50
C VAL A 10 -5.35 5.72 -19.34
N ALA A 11 -5.55 4.75 -20.23
CA ALA A 11 -4.83 3.48 -20.19
C ALA A 11 -3.31 3.68 -20.32
N LEU A 12 -2.87 4.53 -21.25
CA LEU A 12 -1.46 4.89 -21.41
C LEU A 12 -0.91 5.61 -20.17
N GLY A 13 -1.69 6.52 -19.57
CA GLY A 13 -1.29 7.20 -18.34
C GLY A 13 -1.11 6.24 -17.17
N VAL A 14 -2.04 5.31 -16.98
CA VAL A 14 -1.94 4.27 -15.94
C VAL A 14 -0.74 3.35 -16.19
N ALA A 15 -0.57 2.89 -17.43
CA ALA A 15 0.58 2.05 -17.80
C ALA A 15 1.91 2.78 -17.55
N GLY A 16 2.00 4.06 -17.92
CA GLY A 16 3.19 4.88 -17.66
C GLY A 16 3.48 5.05 -16.17
N LEU A 17 2.45 5.28 -15.35
CA LEU A 17 2.60 5.37 -13.90
C LEU A 17 3.10 4.05 -13.30
N LEU A 18 2.55 2.92 -13.72
CA LEU A 18 2.98 1.61 -13.25
C LEU A 18 4.43 1.30 -13.65
N VAL A 19 4.82 1.60 -14.89
CA VAL A 19 6.20 1.41 -15.35
C VAL A 19 7.17 2.27 -14.54
N LEU A 20 6.82 3.53 -14.29
CA LEU A 20 7.64 4.44 -13.51
C LEU A 20 7.77 3.96 -12.06
N ASP A 21 6.66 3.57 -11.42
CA ASP A 21 6.65 3.00 -10.07
C ASP A 21 7.54 1.76 -9.98
N HIS A 22 7.39 0.82 -10.91
CA HIS A 22 8.21 -0.40 -10.93
C HIS A 22 9.70 -0.13 -11.15
N ALA A 23 10.02 0.88 -11.96
CA ALA A 23 11.40 1.25 -12.27
C ALA A 23 12.10 1.99 -11.10
N GLN A 24 11.33 2.60 -10.20
CA GLN A 24 11.87 3.42 -9.11
C GLN A 24 11.71 2.77 -7.73
N SER A 25 10.76 1.86 -7.56
CA SER A 25 10.50 1.18 -6.29
C SER A 25 11.65 0.24 -5.90
N GLN A 26 12.06 0.32 -4.64
CA GLN A 26 12.96 -0.67 -4.03
C GLN A 26 12.17 -1.94 -3.67
N PRO A 27 12.84 -3.10 -3.55
CA PRO A 27 12.20 -4.31 -3.04
C PRO A 27 11.53 -4.03 -1.68
N LEU A 28 10.28 -4.47 -1.53
CA LEU A 28 9.55 -4.31 -0.28
C LEU A 28 10.29 -5.06 0.84
N ASN A 29 10.76 -4.33 1.85
CA ASN A 29 11.32 -4.91 3.05
C ASN A 29 10.23 -5.03 4.13
N PRO A 30 9.69 -6.23 4.39
CA PRO A 30 8.61 -6.41 5.38
C PRO A 30 9.06 -6.13 6.82
N TYR A 31 10.37 -6.13 7.09
CA TYR A 31 10.94 -5.87 8.41
C TYR A 31 11.31 -4.40 8.63
N ALA A 32 11.27 -3.58 7.58
CA ALA A 32 11.49 -2.13 7.66
C ALA A 32 10.18 -1.34 7.44
N ALA A 33 9.03 -2.00 7.60
CA ALA A 33 7.75 -1.32 7.55
C ALA A 33 7.68 -0.27 8.69
N PRO A 34 7.42 1.01 8.38
CA PRO A 34 7.20 2.01 9.41
C PRO A 34 6.03 1.60 10.31
N PRO A 35 6.03 1.97 11.60
CA PRO A 35 4.87 1.76 12.45
C PRO A 35 3.63 2.36 11.78
N MET A 36 2.55 1.59 11.72
CA MET A 36 1.31 2.04 11.08
C MET A 36 0.84 3.34 11.74
N ILE A 37 0.86 4.42 10.97
CA ILE A 37 0.31 5.71 11.41
C ILE A 37 -1.22 5.57 11.28
N ALA A 38 -1.88 5.25 12.38
CA ALA A 38 -3.34 5.19 12.45
C ALA A 38 -3.91 6.61 12.51
N PHE A 39 -4.28 7.17 11.36
CA PHE A 39 -4.80 8.54 11.22
C PHE A 39 -6.23 8.77 11.77
N GLY A 40 -6.64 8.09 12.86
CA GLY A 40 -7.84 8.52 13.59
C GLY A 40 -8.81 7.47 14.11
N SER A 41 -8.34 6.34 14.66
CA SER A 41 -9.24 5.41 15.39
C SER A 41 -8.76 5.03 16.79
N GLY A 42 -7.57 5.46 17.22
CA GLY A 42 -6.94 5.02 18.47
C GLY A 42 -6.48 3.57 18.47
N LEU A 43 -6.84 2.80 17.43
CA LEU A 43 -6.36 1.45 17.18
C LEU A 43 -5.14 1.55 16.26
N ALA A 44 -3.98 1.85 16.85
CA ALA A 44 -2.74 1.46 16.20
C ALA A 44 -2.74 -0.07 16.16
N ALA A 45 -2.65 -0.66 14.96
CA ALA A 45 -2.57 -2.10 14.84
C ALA A 45 -1.31 -2.58 15.56
N THR A 46 -1.49 -3.33 16.66
CA THR A 46 -0.44 -3.83 17.55
C THR A 46 0.32 -5.03 16.94
N GLY A 47 0.36 -5.12 15.61
CA GLY A 47 0.79 -6.27 14.83
C GLY A 47 -0.35 -6.89 14.04
N GLY A 48 -0.04 -7.79 13.09
CA GLY A 48 -1.06 -8.65 12.47
C GLY A 48 -1.67 -9.62 13.49
N HIS A 49 -2.75 -10.30 13.14
CA HIS A 49 -3.44 -11.28 14.01
C HIS A 49 -2.51 -12.32 14.66
N CYS A 50 -1.35 -12.61 14.04
CA CYS A 50 -0.34 -13.55 14.54
C CYS A 50 0.80 -12.91 15.36
N ALA A 51 0.83 -11.58 15.52
CA ALA A 51 1.89 -10.84 16.21
C ALA A 51 1.41 -10.10 17.47
N ALA A 52 0.11 -10.22 17.81
CA ALA A 52 -0.41 -9.65 19.05
C ALA A 52 0.13 -10.45 20.25
N PRO A 53 0.85 -9.82 21.21
CA PRO A 53 1.28 -10.51 22.41
C PRO A 53 0.06 -11.00 23.22
N PRO A 54 0.15 -12.17 23.88
CA PRO A 54 -0.95 -12.68 24.69
C PRO A 54 -1.28 -11.71 25.83
N PRO A 55 -2.53 -11.67 26.31
CA PRO A 55 -2.87 -10.85 27.47
C PRO A 55 -2.01 -11.27 28.68
N PRO A 56 -1.65 -10.32 29.56
CA PRO A 56 -0.83 -10.61 30.73
C PRO A 56 -1.51 -11.69 31.57
N ALA A 57 -0.73 -12.71 31.97
CA ALA A 57 -1.19 -13.75 32.88
C ALA A 57 -1.57 -13.10 34.21
N ARG A 58 -2.83 -13.22 34.60
CA ARG A 58 -3.28 -12.88 35.94
C ARG A 58 -2.92 -13.99 36.91
#